data_AF-A0A841P383-F1
#
_entry.id   AF-A0A841P383-F1
#
_cell.length_a   1.000
_cell.length_b   1.000
_cell.length_c   1.000
_cell.angle_alpha   90.00
_cell.angle_beta   90.00
_cell.angle_gamma   90.00
#
_symmetry.space_group_name_H-M   'P 1'
#
loop_
_entity.id
_entity.type
_entity.pdbx_description
1 polymer ?
#
loop_
_entity_poly.entity_id
_entity_poly.type
_entity_poly.pdbx_seq_one_letter_code
_entity_poly.pdbx_strand_id
1 'polypeptide(L)' 'MEITVQAPQGAGFLPARRVWERYGVTSMTLHRWLNDQRIAFPKPVYIGRFRYFKLAEIEAWERTNASSKAVAA' A
#
# COMPACT_ATOMS: atom_id res chain seq x y z
N MET A 1 -7.37 25.22 -6.56
CA MET A 1 -6.75 24.25 -7.48
C MET A 1 -5.52 23.70 -6.79
N GLU A 2 -5.69 22.64 -6.01
CA GLU A 2 -4.62 22.06 -5.21
C GLU A 2 -3.82 21.08 -6.07
N ILE A 3 -2.59 21.50 -6.35
CA ILE A 3 -1.52 20.70 -6.94
C ILE A 3 -1.39 19.35 -6.21
N THR A 4 -1.90 18.29 -6.83
CA THR A 4 -1.62 16.92 -6.40
C THR A 4 -0.15 16.64 -6.71
N VAL A 5 0.68 16.66 -5.69
CA VAL A 5 2.09 16.28 -5.76
C VAL A 5 2.15 14.79 -6.10
N GLN A 6 2.37 14.49 -7.37
CA GLN A 6 2.80 13.17 -7.83
C GLN A 6 4.25 12.98 -7.35
N ALA A 7 4.44 12.26 -6.24
CA ALA A 7 5.76 11.84 -5.78
C ALA A 7 6.42 10.93 -6.84
N PRO A 8 7.75 10.98 -7.00
CA PRO A 8 8.44 10.28 -8.08
C PRO A 8 8.23 8.77 -7.97
N GLN A 9 7.75 8.20 -9.08
CA GLN A 9 7.50 6.78 -9.25
C GLN A 9 8.84 6.04 -9.19
N GLY A 10 9.03 5.18 -8.18
CA GLY A 10 10.09 4.16 -8.20
C GLY A 10 11.05 4.09 -7.00
N ALA A 11 11.08 5.05 -6.07
CA ALA A 11 12.05 5.02 -4.96
C ALA A 11 11.49 5.50 -3.59
N GLY A 12 10.18 5.49 -3.41
CA GLY A 12 9.53 5.99 -2.20
C GLY A 12 9.17 4.91 -1.18
N PHE A 13 9.37 5.22 0.11
CA PHE A 13 8.72 4.53 1.22
C PHE A 13 7.38 5.20 1.53
N LEU A 14 6.31 4.43 1.52
CA LEU A 14 4.96 4.89 1.84
C LEU A 14 4.64 4.56 3.31
N PRO A 15 4.41 5.55 4.19
CA PRO A 15 4.02 5.26 5.56
C PRO A 15 2.66 4.57 5.62
N ALA A 16 2.45 3.71 6.62
CA ALA A 16 1.21 2.93 6.78
C ALA A 16 -0.07 3.79 6.73
N ARG A 17 0.01 5.03 7.21
CA ARG A 17 -1.10 5.98 7.13
C ARG A 17 -1.53 6.28 5.69
N ARG A 18 -0.56 6.52 4.80
CA ARG A 18 -0.85 6.76 3.39
C ARG A 18 -1.36 5.51 2.68
N VAL A 19 -0.90 4.32 3.11
CA VAL A 19 -1.40 3.04 2.59
C VAL A 19 -2.89 2.89 2.87
N TRP A 20 -3.33 3.10 4.11
CA TRP A 20 -4.74 2.94 4.44
C TRP A 20 -5.62 4.03 3.81
N GLU A 21 -5.09 5.26 3.63
CA GLU A 21 -5.79 6.37 2.96
C GLU A 21 -5.99 6.04 1.47
N ARG A 22 -4.97 5.46 0.82
CA ARG A 22 -5.02 5.03 -0.59
C ARG A 22 -6.08 3.98 -0.86
N TYR A 23 -6.24 3.02 0.05
CA TYR A 23 -7.21 1.92 -0.11
C TYR A 23 -8.55 2.19 0.59
N GLY A 24 -8.72 3.32 1.28
CA GLY A 24 -9.92 3.62 2.08
C GLY A 24 -10.15 2.62 3.22
N VAL A 25 -9.08 2.01 3.76
CA VAL A 25 -9.15 1.01 4.83
C VAL A 25 -8.67 1.57 6.16
N THR A 26 -8.76 0.78 7.22
CA THR A 26 -8.25 1.14 8.55
C THR A 26 -6.93 0.43 8.86
N SER A 27 -6.23 0.90 9.90
CA SER A 27 -5.06 0.23 10.47
C SER A 27 -5.29 -1.26 10.75
N MET A 28 -6.47 -1.58 11.29
CA MET A 28 -6.84 -2.94 11.64
C MET A 28 -6.99 -3.83 10.40
N THR A 29 -7.59 -3.30 9.33
CA THR A 29 -7.70 -3.99 8.03
C THR A 29 -6.33 -4.26 7.43
N LEU A 30 -5.44 -3.26 7.44
CA LEU A 30 -4.06 -3.43 6.99
C LEU A 30 -3.33 -4.50 7.81
N HIS A 31 -3.54 -4.54 9.13
CA HIS A 31 -2.98 -5.59 9.97
C HIS A 31 -3.52 -6.99 9.61
N ARG A 32 -4.82 -7.11 9.29
CA ARG A 32 -5.39 -8.37 8.80
C ARG A 32 -4.76 -8.81 7.48
N TRP A 33 -4.55 -7.88 6.55
CA TRP A 33 -3.88 -8.19 5.26
C TRP A 33 -2.45 -8.68 5.45
N LEU A 34 -1.73 -8.14 6.44
CA LEU A 34 -0.39 -8.61 6.79
C LEU A 34 -0.37 -10.01 7.40
N ASN A 35 -1.45 -10.41 8.07
CA ASN A 35 -1.57 -11.74 8.67
C ASN A 35 -2.20 -12.76 7.70
N ASP A 36 -2.91 -12.29 6.67
CA ASP A 36 -3.57 -13.14 5.68
C ASP A 36 -2.64 -13.45 4.50
N GLN A 37 -2.11 -14.68 4.49
CA GLN A 37 -1.22 -15.17 3.44
C GLN A 37 -1.89 -15.24 2.06
N ARG A 38 -3.23 -15.28 1.98
CA ARG A 38 -3.96 -15.29 0.72
C ARG A 38 -3.91 -13.95 0.01
N ILE A 39 -3.83 -12.86 0.77
CA ILE A 39 -3.75 -11.50 0.23
C ILE A 39 -2.31 -11.20 -0.21
N ALA A 40 -1.32 -11.84 0.41
CA ALA A 40 0.11 -11.70 0.07
C ALA A 40 0.57 -10.23 -0.01
N PHE A 41 0.04 -9.38 0.88
CA PHE A 41 0.36 -7.95 0.90
C PHE A 41 1.84 -7.71 1.25
N PRO A 42 2.50 -6.67 0.68
CA PRO A 42 3.90 -6.37 0.97
C PRO A 42 4.20 -6.20 2.46
N LYS A 43 5.36 -6.71 2.90
CA LYS A 43 5.76 -6.62 4.30
C LYS A 43 6.20 -5.18 4.65
N PRO A 44 5.86 -4.69 5.85
CA PRO A 44 6.31 -3.38 6.29
C PRO A 44 7.80 -3.39 6.64
N VAL A 45 8.48 -2.32 6.28
CA VAL A 45 9.79 -1.93 6.79
C VAL A 45 9.57 -1.02 8.00
N TYR A 46 10.21 -1.35 9.11
CA TYR A 46 10.13 -0.55 10.32
C TYR A 46 11.28 0.45 10.34
N ILE A 47 10.95 1.74 10.37
CA ILE A 47 11.93 2.82 10.58
C ILE A 47 11.51 3.50 11.88
N GLY A 48 12.23 3.18 12.96
CA GLY A 48 11.82 3.53 14.32
C GLY A 48 10.51 2.86 14.71
N ARG A 49 9.53 3.64 15.20
CA ARG A 49 8.19 3.15 15.59
C ARG A 49 7.19 3.13 14.43
N PHE A 50 7.54 3.68 13.28
CA PHE A 50 6.63 3.81 12.15
C PHE A 50 6.84 2.69 11.13
N ARG A 51 5.72 2.25 10.55
CA ARG A 51 5.68 1.25 9.49
C ARG A 51 5.69 1.96 8.14
N TYR A 52 6.60 1.54 7.29
CA TYR A 52 6.74 2.01 5.93
C TYR A 52 6.62 0.82 4.97
N PHE A 53 6.16 1.09 3.76
CA PHE A 53 6.00 0.10 2.71
C PHE A 53 6.74 0.58 1.48
N LYS A 54 7.45 -0.31 0.81
CA LYS A 54 8.10 0.07 -0.44
C LYS A 54 7.01 0.27 -1.49
N LEU A 55 6.97 1.45 -2.09
CA LEU A 55 5.98 1.77 -3.11
C LEU A 55 6.07 0.77 -4.28
N ALA A 56 7.28 0.42 -4.71
CA ALA A 56 7.49 -0.56 -5.76
C ALA A 56 6.92 -1.95 -5.44
N GLU A 57 6.96 -2.39 -4.17
CA GLU A 57 6.35 -3.68 -3.79
C GLU A 57 4.82 -3.59 -3.77
N ILE A 58 4.26 -2.45 -3.35
CA ILE A 58 2.83 -2.18 -3.44
C ILE A 58 2.38 -2.22 -4.89
N GLU A 59 3.09 -1.54 -5.80
CA GLU A 59 2.74 -1.51 -7.23
C GLU A 59 2.88 -2.89 -7.89
N ALA A 60 3.90 -3.67 -7.52
CA ALA A 60 4.07 -5.04 -7.99
C ALA A 60 2.94 -5.96 -7.48
N TRP A 61 2.54 -5.79 -6.22
CA TRP A 61 1.39 -6.47 -5.64
C TRP A 61 0.08 -6.06 -6.32
N GLU A 62 -0.13 -4.76 -6.55
CA GLU A 62 -1.28 -4.23 -7.29
C GLU A 62 -1.35 -4.83 -8.69
N ARG A 63 -0.23 -4.93 -9.42
CA ARG A 63 -0.19 -5.58 -10.73
C ARG A 63 -0.57 -7.06 -10.68
N THR A 64 -0.17 -7.76 -9.62
CA THR A 64 -0.45 -9.19 -9.43
C THR A 64 -1.91 -9.43 -9.02
N ASN A 65 -2.47 -8.56 -8.16
CA ASN A 65 -3.86 -8.62 -7.70
C ASN A 65 -4.86 -7.87 -8.59
N ALA A 66 -4.41 -7.04 -9.53
CA ALA A 66 -5.26 -6.40 -10.55
C ALA A 66 -5.95 -7.42 -11.45
N SER A 67 -5.38 -8.63 -11.57
CA SER A 67 -6.03 -9.79 -12.19
C SER A 67 -7.30 -10.25 -11.44
N SER A 68 -7.50 -9.84 -10.18
CA SER A 68 -8.66 -10.18 -9.35
C SER A 68 -9.60 -9.00 -9.05
N LYS A 69 -9.26 -7.78 -9.48
CA LYS A 69 -10.14 -6.61 -9.29
C LYS A 69 -9.94 -5.57 -10.39
N ALA A 70 -10.20 -5.96 -11.64
CA ALA A 70 -10.92 -5.05 -12.51
C ALA A 70 -12.28 -4.79 -11.83
N VAL A 71 -12.46 -3.60 -11.26
CA VAL A 71 -13.72 -2.84 -11.09
C VAL A 71 -13.57 -1.87 -9.93
N ALA A 72 -13.52 -0.58 -10.30
CA ALA A 72 -14.48 0.45 -9.91
C ALA A 72 -14.23 1.61 -10.90
N ALA A 73 -14.94 1.62 -12.03
CA ALA A 73 -16.21 2.32 -12.24
C ALA A 73 -16.00 3.83 -12.41
#